data_AF-A0A084T2I3-F1
#
_entry.id   AF-A0A084T2I3-F1
#
_cell.length_a   1.000
_cell.length_b   1.000
_cell.length_c   1.000
_cell.angle_alpha   90.00
_cell.angle_beta   90.00
_cell.angle_gamma   90.00
#
_symmetry.space_group_name_H-M   'P 1'
#
loop_
_entity.id
_entity.type
_entity.pdbx_description
1 polymer ?
#
loop_
_entity_poly.entity_id
_entity_poly.type
_entity_poly.pdbx_seq_one_letter_code
_entity_poly.pdbx_strand_id
1 'polypeptide(L)'
;MHLTPQESIEQLQFELNDTKGRLDALSFMARLILDSVKLQDEKAYQALKTACLTYSHDHLATLGEIGEDDIEEQAQAFTEEIENLFCDEEDLFGEE
;
A
#
# COMPACT_ATOMS: atom_id res chain seq x y z
N MET A 1 19.78 -21.71 26.02
CA MET A 1 18.39 -22.11 26.30
C MET A 1 17.68 -22.08 24.96
N HIS A 2 17.18 -23.21 24.47
CA HIS A 2 16.39 -23.22 23.24
C HIS A 2 14.93 -22.96 23.62
N LEU A 3 14.32 -21.97 22.97
CA LEU A 3 12.88 -21.72 23.06
C LEU A 3 12.14 -22.98 22.62
N THR A 4 11.09 -23.32 23.35
CA THR A 4 10.16 -24.34 22.89
C THR A 4 9.49 -23.87 21.58
N PRO A 5 8.97 -24.79 20.76
CA PRO A 5 8.20 -24.41 19.58
C PRO A 5 7.05 -23.45 19.91
N GLN A 6 6.40 -23.60 21.07
CA GLN A 6 5.32 -22.74 21.50
C GLN A 6 5.80 -21.32 21.82
N GLU A 7 6.87 -21.16 22.59
CA GLU A 7 7.45 -19.84 22.89
C GLU A 7 7.99 -19.17 21.61
N SER A 8 8.48 -19.95 20.65
CA SER A 8 8.91 -19.44 19.35
C SER A 8 7.73 -18.90 18.51
N ILE A 9 6.58 -19.59 18.55
CA ILE A 9 5.35 -19.12 17.89
C ILE A 9 4.84 -17.83 18.53
N GLU A 10 4.80 -17.76 19.87
CA GLU A 10 4.37 -16.57 20.60
C GLU A 10 5.26 -15.36 20.30
N GLN A 11 6.58 -15.58 20.20
CA GLN A 11 7.52 -14.54 19.80
C GLN A 11 7.27 -14.06 18.36
N LEU A 12 7.09 -14.96 17.40
CA LEU A 12 6.80 -14.60 16.01
C LEU A 12 5.48 -13.83 15.89
N GLN A 13 4.45 -14.20 16.65
CA GLN A 13 3.19 -13.46 16.70
C GLN A 13 3.36 -12.05 17.27
N PHE A 14 4.18 -11.89 18.30
CA PHE A 14 4.49 -10.58 18.85
C PHE A 14 5.22 -9.68 17.83
N GLU A 15 6.27 -10.21 17.19
CA GLU A 15 7.05 -9.48 16.17
C GLU A 15 6.18 -9.11 14.96
N LEU A 16 5.29 -10.00 14.54
CA LEU A 16 4.31 -9.73 13.48
C LEU A 16 3.37 -8.58 13.85
N ASN A 17 2.83 -8.60 15.08
CA ASN A 17 1.93 -7.55 15.56
C ASN A 17 2.63 -6.18 15.70
N ASP A 18 3.88 -6.16 16.19
CA ASP A 18 4.68 -4.93 16.26
C ASP A 18 4.93 -4.36 14.87
N THR A 19 5.35 -5.22 13.93
CA THR A 19 5.59 -4.81 12.54
C THR A 19 4.32 -4.29 11.89
N LYS A 20 3.18 -4.94 12.12
CA LYS A 20 1.87 -4.48 11.63
C LYS A 20 1.53 -3.10 12.18
N GLY A 21 1.66 -2.88 13.49
CA GLY A 21 1.37 -1.57 14.10
C GLY A 21 2.26 -0.45 13.54
N ARG A 22 3.52 -0.75 13.23
CA ARG A 22 4.43 0.20 12.58
C ARG A 22 4.02 0.51 11.13
N LEU A 23 3.59 -0.50 10.39
CA LEU A 23 3.09 -0.34 9.02
C LEU A 23 1.83 0.54 9.00
N ASP A 24 0.88 0.29 9.91
CA ASP A 24 -0.35 1.06 10.04
C ASP A 24 -0.06 2.55 10.33
N ALA A 25 0.89 2.83 11.22
CA ALA A 25 1.30 4.20 11.51
C ALA A 25 1.96 4.90 10.31
N LEU A 26 2.81 4.19 9.56
CA LEU A 26 3.43 4.73 8.34
C LEU A 26 2.39 5.02 7.26
N SER A 27 1.43 4.10 7.06
CA SER A 27 0.32 4.28 6.11
C SER A 27 -0.50 5.52 6.45
N PHE A 28 -0.85 5.70 7.74
CA PHE A 28 -1.56 6.89 8.20
C PHE A 28 -0.80 8.19 7.92
N MET A 29 0.50 8.25 8.22
CA MET A 29 1.33 9.42 7.93
C MET A 29 1.45 9.70 6.44
N ALA A 30 1.58 8.65 5.61
CA ALA A 30 1.62 8.79 4.16
C ALA A 30 0.33 9.39 3.61
N ARG A 31 -0.84 8.98 4.14
CA ARG A 31 -2.14 9.55 3.74
C ARG A 31 -2.24 11.04 4.09
N LEU A 32 -1.81 11.44 5.30
CA LEU A 32 -1.78 12.86 5.69
C LEU A 32 -0.90 13.70 4.77
N ILE A 33 0.27 13.17 4.38
CA ILE A 33 1.17 13.85 3.43
C ILE A 33 0.49 13.96 2.07
N LEU A 34 -0.12 12.87 1.58
CA LEU A 34 -0.81 12.85 0.30
C LEU A 34 -1.94 13.88 0.24
N ASP A 35 -2.78 13.94 1.28
CA ASP A 35 -3.87 14.92 1.38
C ASP A 35 -3.33 16.36 1.40
N SER A 36 -2.20 16.60 2.09
CA SER A 36 -1.54 17.90 2.10
C SER A 36 -1.00 18.29 0.72
N VAL A 37 -0.38 17.35 0.00
CA VAL A 37 0.15 17.58 -1.35
C VAL A 37 -1.00 17.84 -2.33
N LYS A 38 -2.11 17.11 -2.22
CA LYS A 38 -3.33 17.29 -3.03
C LYS A 38 -3.84 18.73 -3.00
N LEU A 39 -3.77 19.40 -1.84
CA LEU A 39 -4.27 20.76 -1.66
C LEU A 39 -3.24 21.86 -1.99
N GLN A 40 -1.95 21.55 -1.95
CA GLN A 40 -0.87 22.54 -2.04
C GLN A 40 -0.16 22.57 -3.40
N ASP A 41 -0.01 21.41 -4.05
CA ASP A 41 0.73 21.27 -5.30
C ASP A 41 0.13 20.14 -6.14
N GLU A 42 -0.81 20.52 -7.02
CA GLU A 42 -1.48 19.61 -7.94
C GLU A 42 -0.50 18.86 -8.85
N LYS A 43 0.57 19.53 -9.29
CA LYS A 43 1.55 18.90 -10.19
C LYS A 43 2.33 17.81 -9.46
N ALA A 44 2.77 18.08 -8.24
CA ALA A 44 3.42 17.07 -7.40
C ALA A 44 2.47 15.92 -7.07
N TYR A 45 1.20 16.22 -6.80
CA TYR A 45 0.17 15.21 -6.57
C TYR A 45 -0.03 14.29 -7.78
N GLN A 46 -0.22 14.86 -8.98
CA GLN A 46 -0.39 14.08 -10.22
C GLN A 46 0.85 13.26 -10.58
N ALA A 47 2.06 13.81 -10.33
CA ALA A 47 3.30 13.06 -10.50
C ALA A 47 3.39 11.85 -9.55
N LEU A 48 3.00 12.03 -8.28
CA LEU A 48 2.95 10.95 -7.29
C LEU A 48 1.91 9.89 -7.65
N LYS A 49 0.70 10.30 -8.02
CA LYS A 49 -0.37 9.42 -8.52
C LYS A 49 0.12 8.55 -9.67
N THR A 50 0.73 9.17 -10.68
CA THR A 50 1.25 8.47 -11.86
C THR A 50 2.32 7.45 -11.46
N ALA A 51 3.25 7.84 -10.58
CA ALA A 51 4.30 6.95 -10.11
C ALA A 51 3.73 5.75 -9.31
N CYS A 52 2.76 5.98 -8.43
CA CYS A 52 2.13 4.92 -7.64
C CYS A 52 1.35 3.93 -8.52
N LEU A 53 0.54 4.42 -9.46
CA LEU A 53 -0.23 3.57 -10.38
C LEU A 53 0.68 2.79 -11.33
N THR A 54 1.75 3.42 -11.83
CA THR A 54 2.74 2.73 -12.68
C THR A 54 3.41 1.61 -11.90
N TYR A 55 3.84 1.90 -10.67
CA TYR A 55 4.46 0.91 -9.80
C TYR A 55 3.51 -0.25 -9.49
N SER A 56 2.23 0.00 -9.18
CA SER A 56 1.28 -1.08 -8.88
C SER A 56 1.03 -2.00 -10.07
N HIS A 57 0.87 -1.44 -11.28
CA HIS A 57 0.71 -2.25 -12.48
C HIS A 57 1.97 -3.04 -12.85
N ASP A 58 3.16 -2.42 -12.75
CA ASP A 58 4.43 -3.12 -13.00
C ASP A 58 4.66 -4.25 -11.97
N HIS A 59 4.27 -4.00 -10.71
CA HIS A 59 4.34 -4.99 -9.65
C HIS A 59 3.39 -6.17 -9.90
N LEU A 60 2.14 -5.89 -10.29
CA LEU A 60 1.17 -6.92 -10.67
C LEU A 60 1.66 -7.75 -11.85
N ALA A 61 2.22 -7.12 -12.89
CA ALA A 61 2.78 -7.82 -14.04
C ALA A 61 3.94 -8.74 -13.62
N THR A 62 4.85 -8.24 -12.79
CA THR A 62 6.00 -9.00 -12.30
C THR A 62 5.58 -10.20 -11.44
N LEU A 63 4.59 -10.00 -10.57
CA LEU A 63 4.09 -11.06 -9.69
C LEU A 63 3.25 -12.10 -10.45
N GLY A 64 2.50 -11.69 -11.48
CA GLY A 64 1.79 -12.61 -12.37
C GLY A 64 2.70 -13.50 -13.22
N GLU A 65 3.95 -13.10 -13.47
CA GLU A 65 4.92 -13.99 -14.12
C GLU A 65 5.34 -15.18 -13.23
N ILE A 66 5.11 -15.11 -11.92
CA ILE A 66 5.39 -16.20 -10.98
C ILE A 66 4.38 -17.34 -11.18
N GLY A 67 3.14 -17.03 -11.57
CA GLY A 67 2.09 -18.02 -11.86
C GLY A 67 1.53 -18.73 -10.62
N GLU A 68 1.64 -18.10 -9.45
CA GLU A 68 1.05 -18.60 -8.20
C GLU A 68 -0.22 -17.79 -7.88
N ASP A 69 -1.38 -18.46 -7.91
CA ASP A 69 -2.71 -17.84 -7.73
C ASP A 69 -2.80 -16.97 -6.47
N ASP A 70 -2.25 -17.43 -5.34
CA ASP A 70 -2.27 -16.70 -4.07
C ASP A 70 -1.48 -15.37 -4.13
N ILE A 71 -0.39 -15.36 -4.91
CA ILE A 71 0.46 -14.17 -5.10
C ILE A 71 -0.20 -13.20 -6.08
N GLU A 72 -0.84 -13.73 -7.13
CA GLU A 72 -1.61 -12.93 -8.09
C GLU A 72 -2.79 -12.23 -7.42
N GLU A 73 -3.54 -12.93 -6.56
CA GLU A 73 -4.64 -12.34 -5.80
C GLU A 73 -4.15 -11.21 -4.88
N GLN A 74 -3.01 -11.40 -4.20
CA GLN A 74 -2.42 -10.35 -3.36
C GLN A 74 -1.92 -9.15 -4.18
N ALA A 75 -1.31 -9.39 -5.33
CA ALA A 75 -0.84 -8.33 -6.22
C ALA A 75 -2.01 -7.51 -6.79
N GLN A 76 -3.12 -8.19 -7.09
CA GLN A 76 -4.33 -7.56 -7.58
C GLN A 76 -5.00 -6.74 -6.47
N ALA A 77 -5.15 -7.29 -5.27
CA ALA A 77 -5.66 -6.56 -4.10
C ALA A 77 -4.83 -5.30 -3.81
N PHE A 78 -3.49 -5.41 -3.88
CA PHE A 78 -2.60 -4.25 -3.74
C PHE A 78 -2.85 -3.19 -4.82
N THR A 79 -3.04 -3.60 -6.07
CA THR A 79 -3.33 -2.68 -7.17
C THR A 79 -4.65 -1.94 -6.96
N GLU A 80 -5.70 -2.64 -6.55
CA GLU A 80 -7.01 -2.06 -6.23
C GLU A 80 -6.92 -1.06 -5.07
N GLU A 81 -6.14 -1.34 -4.03
CA GLU A 81 -5.94 -0.40 -2.92
C GLU A 81 -5.26 0.91 -3.39
N ILE A 82 -4.27 0.82 -4.28
CA ILE A 82 -3.62 2.00 -4.84
C ILE A 82 -4.57 2.78 -5.73
N GLU A 83 -5.39 2.14 -6.55
CA GLU A 83 -6.41 2.82 -7.37
C GLU A 83 -7.43 3.55 -6.49
N ASN A 84 -7.94 2.87 -5.46
CA ASN A 84 -8.88 3.45 -4.49
C ASN A 84 -8.30 4.65 -3.73
N LEU A 85 -6.98 4.68 -3.52
CA LEU A 85 -6.30 5.82 -2.91
C LEU A 85 -6.54 7.13 -3.68
N PHE A 86 -6.74 7.05 -5.00
CA PHE A 86 -6.89 8.18 -5.93
C PHE A 86 -8.28 8.28 -6.60
N CYS A 87 -9.25 7.41 -6.24
CA CYS A 87 -10.57 7.35 -6.87
C CYS A 87 -11.49 8.55 -6.58
N ASP A 88 -11.38 9.20 -5.41
CA ASP A 88 -12.27 10.30 -4.99
C ASP A 88 -11.96 11.67 -5.68
N GLU A 89 -11.43 11.66 -6.91
CA GLU A 89 -10.92 12.87 -7.58
C GLU A 89 -11.88 13.50 -8.59
N GLU A 90 -12.85 12.75 -9.12
CA GLU A 90 -13.82 13.30 -10.09
C GLU A 90 -14.67 14.44 -9.49
N ASP A 91 -14.83 14.49 -8.15
CA ASP A 91 -15.55 15.55 -7.43
C ASP A 91 -14.70 16.77 -7.01
N LEU A 92 -13.36 16.69 -7.09
CA LEU A 92 -12.47 17.75 -6.56
C LEU A 92 -11.81 18.62 -7.65
N PHE A 93 -11.70 18.10 -8.88
CA PHE A 93 -11.09 18.82 -10.01
C PHE A 93 -12.05 18.96 -11.21
N GLY A 94 -13.32 18.57 -11.05
CA GLY A 94 -14.39 18.85 -12.02
C GLY A 94 -14.61 20.35 -12.16
N GLU A 95 -14.37 20.85 -13.38
CA GLU A 95 -14.37 22.26 -13.78
C GLU A 95 -15.70 22.99 -13.51
N GLU A 96 -15.59 24.29 -13.19
CA GLU A 96 -16.66 25.30 -13.27
C GLU A 96 -17.29 25.40 -14.66
#